data_AF-A0A4Q4WE78-F1
#
_entry.id   AF-A0A4Q4WE78-F1
#
_cell.length_a   1.000
_cell.length_b   1.000
_cell.length_c   1.000
_cell.angle_alpha   90.00
_cell.angle_beta   90.00
_cell.angle_gamma   90.00
#
_symmetry.space_group_name_H-M   'P 1'
#
loop_
_entity.id
_entity.type
_entity.pdbx_description
1 polymer ?
#
loop_
_entity_poly.entity_id
_entity_poly.type
_entity_poly.pdbx_seq_one_letter_code
_entity_poly.pdbx_strand_id
1 'polypeptide(L)'
;MQQPLFAKFRAELFLYLRAVMRGKSYLRTVEKMIKTRLANSQHARHDFYSVVADNMRISEKDNVWTSEIWGEAIFFLTAGGDTTSTGLSALFFYLSRNPRCYQRLAEEIRSTFSSGADIRGPMLAKCQYLRACFDEALRMSPPIPGTLWREEASEYKRATEPLLVDGHVVPPGTQVGVNAYAIHHNEEYFPEPFKFKPERWLSDNPESRRTNKNAFIPFSAGARGCAGKAMAYLEAGLVIAKALWYFDFEKAPGELGRIGAAKGRSDEYQLHDIVVSVHDGPYLTFRPRSNSVKELVGRSPGNARNTDDNMS
;
A
#
# COMPACT_ATOMS: atom_id res chain seq x y z
N MET A 1 -3.32 19.58 11.29
CA MET A 1 -4.78 19.36 11.14
C MET A 1 -5.41 20.69 10.71
N GLN A 2 -5.78 20.85 9.44
CA GLN A 2 -6.16 22.13 8.82
C GLN A 2 -7.69 22.35 8.85
N GLN A 3 -8.30 22.48 10.02
CA GLN A 3 -9.73 22.84 10.14
C GLN A 3 -9.97 23.71 11.40
N PRO A 4 -9.86 25.05 11.32
CA PRO A 4 -10.01 25.96 12.48
C PRO A 4 -11.41 25.99 13.11
N LEU A 5 -12.40 25.30 12.52
CA LEU A 5 -13.79 25.22 13.01
C LEU A 5 -13.97 24.27 14.20
N PHE A 6 -13.12 23.25 14.37
CA PHE A 6 -13.27 22.26 15.46
C PHE A 6 -12.88 22.79 16.85
N ALA A 7 -12.00 23.80 16.88
CA ALA A 7 -11.59 24.47 18.11
C ALA A 7 -12.76 25.19 18.82
N LYS A 8 -13.80 25.62 18.08
CA LYS A 8 -14.91 26.41 18.63
C LYS A 8 -15.90 25.62 19.51
N PHE A 9 -15.95 24.30 19.42
CA PHE A 9 -16.99 23.48 20.08
C PHE A 9 -16.49 22.46 21.10
N ARG A 10 -15.19 22.42 21.43
CA ARG A 10 -14.56 21.38 22.29
C ARG A 10 -14.84 19.92 21.85
N ALA A 11 -15.38 19.73 20.65
CA ALA A 11 -15.62 18.42 20.01
C ALA A 11 -14.31 17.68 19.74
N GLU A 12 -13.19 18.40 19.71
CA GLU A 12 -11.84 17.83 19.66
C GLU A 12 -11.58 16.85 20.79
N LEU A 13 -12.04 17.10 22.02
CA LEU A 13 -11.82 16.19 23.13
C LEU A 13 -12.60 14.87 22.95
N PHE A 14 -13.82 14.93 22.42
CA PHE A 14 -14.62 13.73 22.16
C PHE A 14 -14.07 12.94 20.96
N LEU A 15 -13.69 13.62 19.88
CA LEU A 15 -13.04 13.01 18.72
C LEU A 15 -11.68 12.42 19.09
N TYR A 16 -10.91 13.12 19.93
CA TYR A 16 -9.66 12.65 20.50
C TYR A 16 -9.87 11.43 21.39
N LEU A 17 -10.81 11.45 22.33
CA LEU A 17 -11.14 10.28 23.17
C LEU A 17 -11.60 9.09 22.34
N ARG A 18 -12.40 9.32 21.29
CA ARG A 18 -12.86 8.27 20.38
C ARG A 18 -11.73 7.71 19.52
N ALA A 19 -10.82 8.57 19.06
CA ALA A 19 -9.60 8.18 18.36
C ALA A 19 -8.66 7.39 19.28
N VAL A 20 -8.48 7.83 20.53
CA VAL A 20 -7.71 7.13 21.57
C VAL A 20 -8.34 5.77 21.88
N MET A 21 -9.67 5.68 22.03
CA MET A 21 -10.33 4.40 22.30
C MET A 21 -10.24 3.42 21.12
N ARG A 22 -10.35 3.90 19.87
CA ARG A 22 -10.14 3.08 18.67
C ARG A 22 -8.66 2.68 18.53
N GLY A 23 -7.75 3.60 18.78
CA GLY A 23 -6.30 3.37 18.78
C GLY A 23 -5.88 2.36 19.86
N LYS A 24 -6.53 2.35 21.03
CA LYS A 24 -6.24 1.39 22.10
C LYS A 24 -6.41 -0.07 21.67
N SER A 25 -7.32 -0.38 20.76
CA SER A 25 -7.46 -1.76 20.24
C SER A 25 -6.28 -2.12 19.35
N TYR A 26 -5.92 -1.22 18.43
CA TYR A 26 -4.77 -1.39 17.54
C TYR A 26 -3.48 -1.55 18.33
N LEU A 27 -3.19 -0.63 19.26
CA LEU A 27 -1.97 -0.67 20.08
C LEU A 27 -1.89 -1.95 20.93
N ARG A 28 -3.02 -2.42 21.49
CA ARG A 28 -3.06 -3.72 22.20
C ARG A 28 -2.77 -4.91 21.28
N THR A 29 -3.25 -4.88 20.04
CA THR A 29 -2.93 -5.92 19.05
C THR A 29 -1.44 -5.91 18.72
N VAL A 30 -0.85 -4.74 18.46
CA VAL A 30 0.59 -4.60 18.18
C VAL A 30 1.42 -5.08 19.38
N GLU A 31 1.06 -4.68 20.59
CA GLU A 31 1.72 -5.15 21.82
C GLU A 31 1.66 -6.66 21.94
N LYS A 32 0.49 -7.26 21.70
CA LYS A 32 0.32 -8.72 21.71
C LYS A 32 1.20 -9.38 20.65
N MET A 33 1.27 -8.84 19.43
CA MET A 33 2.11 -9.38 18.35
C MET A 33 3.59 -9.36 18.73
N ILE A 34 4.08 -8.24 19.28
CA ILE A 34 5.47 -8.08 19.72
C ILE A 34 5.77 -9.06 20.85
N LYS A 35 4.98 -9.06 21.93
CA LYS A 35 5.18 -9.98 23.07
C LYS A 35 5.15 -11.45 22.64
N THR A 36 4.22 -11.83 21.77
CA THR A 36 4.14 -13.20 21.22
C THR A 36 5.40 -13.54 20.43
N ARG A 37 5.96 -12.60 19.67
CA ARG A 37 7.18 -12.83 18.89
C ARG A 37 8.42 -12.93 19.78
N LEU A 38 8.55 -12.06 20.78
CA LEU A 38 9.65 -12.01 21.74
C LEU A 38 9.67 -13.22 22.69
N ALA A 39 8.54 -13.89 22.90
CA ALA A 39 8.49 -15.14 23.66
C ALA A 39 9.18 -16.32 22.96
N ASN A 40 9.49 -16.20 21.66
CA ASN A 40 10.28 -17.19 20.92
C ASN A 40 11.74 -16.76 20.86
N SER A 41 12.65 -17.72 20.64
CA SER A 41 14.05 -17.38 20.38
C SER A 41 14.17 -16.43 19.19
N GLN A 42 15.22 -15.61 19.22
CA GLN A 42 15.46 -14.55 18.25
C GLN A 42 15.36 -15.05 16.79
N HIS A 43 16.00 -16.18 16.49
CA HIS A 43 16.02 -16.79 15.15
C HIS A 43 15.01 -17.96 14.99
N ALA A 44 13.99 -18.07 15.84
CA ALA A 44 12.96 -19.12 15.73
C ALA A 44 12.20 -19.09 14.39
N ARG A 45 12.15 -17.93 13.74
CA ARG A 45 11.49 -17.70 12.45
C ARG A 45 12.34 -16.75 11.62
N HIS A 46 12.40 -16.96 10.31
CA HIS A 46 13.05 -16.06 9.37
C HIS A 46 12.08 -14.91 8.99
N ASP A 47 11.93 -13.95 9.90
CA ASP A 47 11.11 -12.76 9.77
C ASP A 47 11.94 -11.48 9.93
N PHE A 48 11.31 -10.32 9.68
CA PHE A 48 12.00 -9.02 9.79
C PHE A 48 12.71 -8.87 11.13
N TYR A 49 12.05 -9.22 12.24
CA TYR A 49 12.64 -9.18 13.58
C TYR A 49 13.92 -10.01 13.65
N SER A 50 13.92 -11.27 13.18
CA SER A 50 15.12 -12.11 13.21
C SER A 50 16.32 -11.56 12.42
N VAL A 51 16.07 -10.72 11.42
CA VAL A 51 17.11 -10.09 10.58
C VAL A 51 17.68 -8.84 11.25
N VAL A 52 16.85 -8.08 11.98
CA VAL A 52 17.25 -6.80 12.59
C VAL A 52 17.58 -6.90 14.07
N ALA A 53 17.18 -7.99 14.74
CA ALA A 53 17.31 -8.13 16.19
C ALA A 53 18.76 -7.99 16.68
N ASP A 54 19.74 -8.48 15.92
CA ASP A 54 21.17 -8.34 16.27
C ASP A 54 21.65 -6.88 16.23
N ASN A 55 20.95 -6.01 15.50
CA ASN A 55 21.25 -4.58 15.40
C ASN A 55 20.39 -3.73 16.34
N MET A 56 19.38 -4.32 16.99
CA MET A 56 18.51 -3.64 17.94
C MET A 56 19.05 -3.82 19.36
N ARG A 57 19.03 -2.75 20.17
CA ARG A 57 19.41 -2.84 21.58
C ARG A 57 18.20 -3.27 22.41
N ILE A 58 17.91 -4.58 22.43
CA ILE A 58 16.76 -5.13 23.17
C ILE A 58 17.25 -5.92 24.37
N SER A 59 16.96 -5.45 25.58
CA SER A 59 17.11 -6.20 26.81
C SER A 59 15.80 -6.87 27.20
N GLU A 60 15.85 -8.06 27.82
CA GLU A 60 14.68 -8.72 28.41
C GLU A 60 14.01 -7.88 29.52
N LYS A 61 14.74 -6.90 30.08
CA LYS A 61 14.24 -5.98 31.10
C LYS A 61 13.56 -4.74 30.51
N ASP A 62 13.65 -4.53 29.20
CA ASP A 62 13.10 -3.34 28.57
C ASP A 62 11.58 -3.43 28.50
N ASN A 63 10.92 -2.34 28.89
CA ASN A 63 9.50 -2.20 28.65
C ASN A 63 9.27 -2.09 27.13
N VAL A 64 8.40 -2.96 26.60
CA VAL A 64 8.01 -2.98 25.18
C VAL A 64 7.64 -1.58 24.69
N TRP A 65 6.90 -0.79 25.48
CA TRP A 65 6.42 0.53 25.05
C TRP A 65 7.52 1.57 24.88
N THR A 66 8.70 1.34 25.47
CA THR A 66 9.84 2.26 25.43
C THR A 66 11.01 1.71 24.61
N SER A 67 10.88 0.49 24.06
CA SER A 67 11.95 -0.15 23.30
C SER A 67 11.90 0.22 21.82
N GLU A 68 13.05 0.12 21.15
CA GLU A 68 13.19 0.42 19.72
C GLU A 68 12.26 -0.44 18.86
N ILE A 69 12.05 -1.71 19.23
CA ILE A 69 11.16 -2.63 18.52
C ILE A 69 9.71 -2.12 18.44
N TRP A 70 9.24 -1.38 19.45
CA TRP A 70 7.89 -0.81 19.41
C TRP A 70 7.76 0.33 18.41
N GLY A 71 8.73 1.25 18.42
CA GLY A 71 8.79 2.35 17.45
C GLY A 71 8.82 1.83 16.02
N GLU A 72 9.72 0.88 15.75
CA GLU A 72 9.86 0.27 14.42
C GLU A 72 8.62 -0.53 14.02
N ALA A 73 8.05 -1.33 14.92
CA ALA A 73 6.87 -2.13 14.59
C ALA A 73 5.65 -1.27 14.25
N ILE A 74 5.38 -0.21 15.02
CA ILE A 74 4.29 0.74 14.70
C ILE A 74 4.54 1.38 13.34
N PHE A 75 5.76 1.87 13.11
CA PHE A 75 6.10 2.53 11.86
C PHE A 75 5.88 1.61 10.66
N PHE A 76 6.46 0.41 10.67
CA PHE A 76 6.36 -0.52 9.53
C PHE A 76 4.95 -1.06 9.31
N LEU A 77 4.20 -1.38 10.38
CA LEU A 77 2.83 -1.89 10.23
C LEU A 77 1.91 -0.83 9.63
N THR A 78 1.98 0.42 10.09
CA THR A 78 1.15 1.50 9.54
C THR A 78 1.60 1.88 8.14
N ALA A 79 2.91 2.09 7.91
CA ALA A 79 3.43 2.51 6.61
C ALA A 79 3.17 1.47 5.51
N GLY A 80 3.39 0.18 5.80
CA GLY A 80 3.13 -0.91 4.86
C GLY A 80 1.64 -1.20 4.68
N GLY A 81 0.87 -1.27 5.78
CA GLY A 81 -0.53 -1.67 5.74
C GLY A 81 -1.43 -0.67 5.01
N ASP A 82 -1.41 0.59 5.41
CA ASP A 82 -2.38 1.59 4.92
C ASP A 82 -2.12 1.96 3.45
N THR A 83 -0.85 2.08 3.06
CA THR A 83 -0.50 2.41 1.67
C THR A 83 -0.75 1.26 0.69
N THR A 84 -0.39 0.02 1.06
CA THR A 84 -0.63 -1.15 0.21
C THR A 84 -2.12 -1.43 0.07
N SER A 85 -2.89 -1.35 1.16
CA SER A 85 -4.34 -1.54 1.13
C SER A 85 -5.05 -0.47 0.28
N THR A 86 -4.60 0.80 0.34
CA THR A 86 -5.09 1.84 -0.55
C THR A 86 -4.79 1.52 -2.02
N GLY A 87 -3.54 1.18 -2.35
CA GLY A 87 -3.15 0.88 -3.72
C GLY A 87 -3.92 -0.32 -4.29
N LEU A 88 -4.13 -1.36 -3.48
CA LEU A 88 -4.97 -2.51 -3.83
C LEU A 88 -6.42 -2.09 -4.05
N SER A 89 -6.99 -1.27 -3.16
CA SER A 89 -8.37 -0.78 -3.26
C SER A 89 -8.58 0.03 -4.54
N ALA A 90 -7.63 0.91 -4.88
CA ALA A 90 -7.62 1.64 -6.13
C ALA A 90 -7.58 0.70 -7.34
N LEU A 91 -6.68 -0.29 -7.36
CA LEU A 91 -6.58 -1.25 -8.45
C LEU A 91 -7.88 -2.05 -8.62
N PHE A 92 -8.46 -2.55 -7.53
CA PHE A 92 -9.75 -3.24 -7.54
C PHE A 92 -10.88 -2.34 -8.08
N PHE A 93 -10.90 -1.06 -7.68
CA PHE A 93 -11.85 -0.08 -8.20
C PHE A 93 -11.72 0.06 -9.71
N TYR A 94 -10.51 0.28 -10.23
CA TYR A 94 -10.27 0.50 -11.65
C TYR A 94 -10.56 -0.76 -12.48
N LEU A 95 -10.13 -1.94 -12.03
CA LEU A 95 -10.42 -3.19 -12.75
C LEU A 95 -11.92 -3.48 -12.82
N SER A 96 -12.68 -3.22 -11.75
CA SER A 96 -14.15 -3.42 -11.74
C SER A 96 -14.90 -2.52 -12.73
N ARG A 97 -14.27 -1.44 -13.21
CA ARG A 97 -14.82 -0.45 -14.15
C ARG A 97 -14.20 -0.54 -15.54
N ASN A 98 -13.18 -1.36 -15.71
CA ASN A 98 -12.47 -1.55 -16.98
C ASN A 98 -12.43 -3.04 -17.36
N PRO A 99 -13.54 -3.61 -17.88
CA PRO A 99 -13.66 -5.04 -18.15
C PRO A 99 -12.57 -5.59 -19.06
N ARG A 100 -12.14 -4.82 -20.07
CA ARG A 100 -11.04 -5.20 -20.97
C ARG A 100 -9.72 -5.38 -20.21
N CYS A 101 -9.40 -4.46 -19.30
CA CYS A 101 -8.19 -4.55 -18.47
C CYS A 101 -8.29 -5.74 -17.50
N TYR A 102 -9.44 -5.92 -16.86
CA TYR A 102 -9.71 -7.05 -16.00
C TYR A 102 -9.51 -8.39 -16.72
N GLN A 103 -10.12 -8.56 -17.90
CA GLN A 103 -10.03 -9.79 -18.69
C GLN A 103 -8.59 -10.10 -19.08
N ARG A 104 -7.85 -9.11 -19.61
CA ARG A 104 -6.44 -9.27 -19.99
C ARG A 104 -5.56 -9.65 -18.81
N LEU A 105 -5.75 -9.03 -17.65
CA LEU A 105 -5.00 -9.35 -16.43
C LEU A 105 -5.34 -10.75 -15.91
N ALA A 106 -6.62 -11.09 -15.87
CA ALA A 106 -7.08 -12.41 -15.46
C ALA A 106 -6.52 -13.50 -16.38
N GLU A 107 -6.49 -13.28 -17.70
CA GLU A 107 -5.89 -14.19 -18.67
C GLU A 107 -4.38 -14.34 -18.46
N GLU A 108 -3.64 -13.25 -18.25
CA GLU A 108 -2.19 -13.30 -17.96
C GLU A 108 -1.93 -14.20 -16.73
N ILE A 109 -2.64 -13.97 -15.63
CA ILE A 109 -2.47 -14.75 -14.40
C ILE A 109 -2.84 -16.22 -14.62
N ARG A 110 -4.00 -16.49 -15.24
CA ARG A 110 -4.55 -17.85 -15.39
C ARG A 110 -3.78 -18.70 -16.39
N SER A 111 -3.07 -18.08 -17.33
CA SER A 111 -2.20 -18.77 -18.29
C SER A 111 -0.76 -18.93 -17.78
N THR A 112 -0.31 -18.07 -16.86
CA THR A 112 1.05 -18.11 -16.30
C THR A 112 1.23 -19.22 -15.26
N PHE A 113 0.19 -19.52 -14.47
CA PHE A 113 0.27 -20.45 -13.34
C PHE A 113 -0.60 -21.69 -13.53
N SER A 114 -0.14 -22.81 -12.99
CA SER A 114 -0.86 -24.10 -12.97
C SER A 114 -1.76 -24.28 -11.75
N SER A 115 -1.39 -23.70 -10.61
CA SER A 115 -2.16 -23.76 -9.36
C SER A 115 -2.02 -22.46 -8.57
N GLY A 116 -2.95 -22.19 -7.67
CA GLY A 116 -2.87 -20.99 -6.84
C GLY A 116 -1.73 -21.06 -5.80
N ALA A 117 -1.19 -22.25 -5.52
CA ALA A 117 0.00 -22.45 -4.69
C ALA A 117 1.31 -22.05 -5.39
N ASP A 118 1.31 -22.03 -6.73
CA ASP A 118 2.46 -21.66 -7.56
C ASP A 118 2.60 -20.14 -7.73
N ILE A 119 1.57 -19.38 -7.36
CA ILE A 119 1.57 -17.91 -7.40
C ILE A 119 2.51 -17.36 -6.33
N ARG A 120 3.79 -17.22 -6.70
CA ARG A 120 4.88 -16.67 -5.87
C ARG A 120 6.17 -16.52 -6.69
N GLY A 121 7.14 -15.82 -6.10
CA GLY A 121 8.52 -15.83 -6.57
C GLY A 121 8.73 -15.20 -7.95
N PRO A 122 9.80 -15.58 -8.66
CA PRO A 122 10.20 -14.95 -9.92
C PRO A 122 9.16 -15.04 -11.04
N MET A 123 8.27 -16.04 -11.00
CA MET A 123 7.23 -16.19 -12.02
C MET A 123 6.20 -15.07 -11.94
N LEU A 124 5.83 -14.65 -10.72
CA LEU A 124 4.93 -13.50 -10.51
C LEU A 124 5.55 -12.20 -11.04
N ALA A 125 6.87 -12.06 -10.97
CA ALA A 125 7.57 -10.91 -11.53
C ALA A 125 7.53 -10.86 -13.08
N LYS A 126 7.17 -11.97 -13.75
CA LYS A 126 6.98 -12.02 -15.22
C LYS A 126 5.60 -11.53 -15.67
N CYS A 127 4.63 -11.38 -14.77
CA CYS A 127 3.31 -10.82 -15.09
C CYS A 127 3.43 -9.30 -15.33
N GLN A 128 3.82 -8.93 -16.55
CA GLN A 128 4.08 -7.55 -16.94
C GLN A 128 2.81 -6.70 -16.93
N TYR A 129 1.67 -7.29 -17.33
CA TYR A 129 0.40 -6.58 -17.35
C TYR A 129 -0.15 -6.36 -15.93
N LEU A 130 0.06 -7.31 -15.01
CA LEU A 130 -0.17 -7.12 -13.58
C LEU A 130 0.60 -5.92 -13.05
N ARG A 131 1.91 -5.85 -13.36
CA ARG A 131 2.74 -4.72 -12.94
C ARG A 131 2.23 -3.40 -13.53
N ALA A 132 1.91 -3.39 -14.81
CA ALA A 132 1.35 -2.23 -15.51
C ALA A 132 0.01 -1.77 -14.91
N CYS A 133 -0.88 -2.69 -14.55
CA CYS A 133 -2.16 -2.35 -13.92
C CYS A 133 -1.96 -1.71 -12.55
N PHE A 134 -1.05 -2.27 -11.74
CA PHE A 134 -0.78 -1.71 -10.42
C PHE A 134 -0.06 -0.36 -10.50
N ASP A 135 0.91 -0.21 -11.42
CA ASP A 135 1.56 1.08 -11.65
C ASP A 135 0.56 2.15 -12.10
N GLU A 136 -0.40 1.81 -12.98
CA GLU A 136 -1.45 2.74 -13.39
C GLU A 136 -2.40 3.10 -12.24
N ALA A 137 -2.75 2.14 -11.39
CA ALA A 137 -3.58 2.40 -10.21
C ALA A 137 -2.88 3.35 -9.24
N LEU A 138 -1.59 3.15 -8.97
CA LEU A 138 -0.78 4.03 -8.12
C LEU A 138 -0.58 5.41 -8.74
N ARG A 139 -0.55 5.51 -10.08
CA ARG A 139 -0.48 6.81 -10.77
C ARG A 139 -1.77 7.60 -10.57
N MET A 140 -2.92 6.97 -10.82
CA MET A 140 -4.21 7.66 -10.72
C MET A 140 -4.64 7.91 -9.28
N SER A 141 -4.23 7.04 -8.35
CA SER A 141 -4.60 7.13 -6.94
C SER A 141 -3.40 6.79 -6.05
N PRO A 142 -2.41 7.70 -5.99
CA PRO A 142 -1.24 7.51 -5.15
C PRO A 142 -1.67 7.47 -3.67
N PRO A 143 -1.27 6.45 -2.89
CA PRO A 143 -1.64 6.35 -1.47
C PRO A 143 -1.20 7.54 -0.62
N ILE A 144 -0.21 8.29 -1.08
CA ILE A 144 0.20 9.57 -0.49
C ILE A 144 0.01 10.64 -1.58
N PRO A 145 -1.20 11.21 -1.72
CA PRO A 145 -1.47 12.21 -2.75
C PRO A 145 -0.96 13.60 -2.36
N GLY A 146 -0.72 13.84 -1.08
CA GLY A 146 -0.23 15.10 -0.54
C GLY A 146 1.21 15.45 -0.94
N THR A 147 1.58 16.70 -0.72
CA THR A 147 2.94 17.17 -0.99
C THR A 147 3.90 16.70 0.11
N LEU A 148 4.95 15.99 -0.30
CA LEU A 148 6.03 15.58 0.59
C LEU A 148 7.02 16.74 0.79
N TRP A 149 6.68 17.66 1.68
CA TRP A 149 7.49 18.84 2.00
C TRP A 149 8.90 18.47 2.48
N ARG A 150 9.88 19.27 2.05
CA ARG A 150 11.29 19.18 2.39
C ARG A 150 11.78 20.59 2.67
N GLU A 151 12.66 20.70 3.63
CA GLU A 151 13.38 21.92 3.95
C GLU A 151 14.85 21.57 3.97
N GLU A 152 15.71 22.48 3.54
CA GLU A 152 17.15 22.27 3.64
C GLU A 152 17.54 22.18 5.11
N ALA A 153 18.21 21.08 5.49
CA ALA A 153 18.53 20.83 6.88
C ALA A 153 19.61 21.82 7.37
N SER A 154 19.31 22.54 8.46
CA SER A 154 20.13 23.61 9.04
C SER A 154 21.58 23.20 9.39
N GLU A 155 21.81 21.91 9.57
CA GLU A 155 23.12 21.31 9.87
C GLU A 155 24.06 21.19 8.65
N TYR A 156 23.54 21.34 7.42
CA TYR A 156 24.38 21.43 6.24
C TYR A 156 24.87 22.87 6.05
N LYS A 157 26.17 23.06 5.79
CA LYS A 157 26.77 24.39 5.50
C LYS A 157 26.05 25.21 4.41
N ARG A 158 25.24 24.57 3.56
CA ARG A 158 24.45 25.20 2.51
C ARG A 158 23.12 25.79 2.99
N ALA A 159 22.63 25.41 4.17
CA ALA A 159 21.36 25.89 4.72
C ALA A 159 21.36 27.37 5.16
N THR A 160 22.47 28.09 4.96
CA THR A 160 22.56 29.55 5.11
C THR A 160 22.61 30.27 3.77
N GLU A 161 22.77 29.55 2.65
CA GLU A 161 22.85 30.09 1.30
C GLU A 161 21.58 29.72 0.50
N PRO A 162 21.10 30.59 -0.41
CA PRO A 162 19.96 30.25 -1.25
C PRO A 162 20.25 29.08 -2.20
N LEU A 163 19.31 28.14 -2.31
CA LEU A 163 19.36 27.03 -3.25
C LEU A 163 18.88 27.49 -4.63
N LEU A 164 19.65 27.22 -5.68
CA LEU A 164 19.22 27.45 -7.07
C LEU A 164 18.62 26.17 -7.66
N VAL A 165 17.34 26.21 -8.03
CA VAL A 165 16.62 25.10 -8.68
C VAL A 165 16.06 25.60 -10.01
N ASP A 166 16.54 25.05 -11.12
CA ASP A 166 16.08 25.42 -12.46
C ASP A 166 16.11 26.94 -12.73
N GLY A 167 17.17 27.61 -12.27
CA GLY A 167 17.31 29.07 -12.37
C GLY A 167 16.49 29.88 -11.35
N HIS A 168 15.69 29.23 -10.50
CA HIS A 168 14.93 29.88 -9.44
C HIS A 168 15.64 29.81 -8.10
N VAL A 169 15.68 30.94 -7.38
CA VAL A 169 16.28 31.04 -6.06
C VAL A 169 15.27 30.62 -5.00
N VAL A 170 15.63 29.63 -4.19
CA VAL A 170 14.88 29.12 -3.04
C VAL A 170 15.62 29.56 -1.77
N PRO A 171 15.05 30.51 -0.99
CA PRO A 171 15.69 30.99 0.23
C PRO A 171 15.84 29.90 1.31
N PRO A 172 16.85 30.00 2.19
CA PRO A 172 16.95 29.17 3.39
C PRO A 172 15.65 29.13 4.21
N GLY A 173 15.33 27.95 4.77
CA GLY A 173 14.09 27.74 5.54
C GLY A 173 12.82 27.61 4.69
N THR A 174 12.92 27.61 3.35
CA THR A 174 11.78 27.41 2.47
C THR A 174 11.42 25.93 2.37
N GLN A 175 10.15 25.60 2.62
CA GLN A 175 9.62 24.27 2.36
C GLN A 175 9.28 24.10 0.87
N VAL A 176 9.94 23.14 0.24
CA VAL A 176 9.71 22.74 -1.15
C VAL A 176 9.17 21.33 -1.19
N GLY A 177 8.33 21.03 -2.18
CA GLY A 177 7.78 19.71 -2.31
C GLY A 177 7.15 19.49 -3.67
N VAL A 178 7.10 18.23 -4.06
CA VAL A 178 6.47 17.81 -5.30
C VAL A 178 5.21 17.04 -4.94
N ASN A 179 4.08 17.46 -5.53
CA ASN A 179 2.81 16.78 -5.34
C ASN A 179 2.69 15.61 -6.33
N ALA A 180 2.65 14.37 -5.81
CA ALA A 180 2.60 13.18 -6.64
C ALA A 180 1.33 13.15 -7.51
N TYR A 181 0.17 13.46 -6.91
CA TYR A 181 -1.10 13.48 -7.62
C TYR A 181 -1.08 14.48 -8.80
N ALA A 182 -0.54 15.68 -8.59
CA ALA A 182 -0.45 16.71 -9.62
C ALA A 182 0.45 16.29 -10.80
N ILE A 183 1.66 15.78 -10.53
CA ILE A 183 2.54 15.29 -11.60
C ILE A 183 1.91 14.12 -12.35
N HIS A 184 1.29 13.20 -11.61
CA HIS A 184 0.67 12.00 -12.18
C HIS A 184 -0.55 12.32 -13.04
N HIS A 185 -1.18 13.48 -12.86
CA HIS A 185 -2.31 13.97 -13.66
C HIS A 185 -1.96 15.08 -14.65
N ASN A 186 -0.67 15.39 -14.82
CA ASN A 186 -0.24 16.35 -15.85
C ASN A 186 -0.27 15.69 -17.23
N GLU A 187 -1.07 16.25 -18.15
CA GLU A 187 -1.24 15.75 -19.53
C GLU A 187 0.05 15.76 -20.35
N GLU A 188 1.00 16.64 -20.03
CA GLU A 188 2.31 16.71 -20.67
C GLU A 188 3.12 15.41 -20.46
N TYR A 189 3.00 14.82 -19.28
CA TYR A 189 3.71 13.59 -18.93
C TYR A 189 2.84 12.36 -19.14
N PHE A 190 1.53 12.46 -18.87
CA PHE A 190 0.58 11.36 -18.95
C PHE A 190 -0.62 11.76 -19.81
N PRO A 191 -0.57 11.57 -21.14
CA PRO A 191 -1.72 11.82 -22.00
C PRO A 191 -2.94 11.02 -21.55
N GLU A 192 -4.10 11.66 -21.59
CA GLU A 192 -5.36 11.13 -21.05
C GLU A 192 -5.20 10.71 -19.57
N PRO A 193 -4.81 11.63 -18.66
CA PRO A 193 -4.34 11.29 -17.31
C PRO A 193 -5.42 10.72 -16.42
N PHE A 194 -6.69 11.02 -16.71
CA PHE A 194 -7.83 10.50 -15.96
C PHE A 194 -8.39 9.18 -16.51
N LYS A 195 -7.76 8.60 -17.56
CA LYS A 195 -8.12 7.27 -18.07
C LYS A 195 -7.19 6.20 -17.52
N PHE A 196 -7.78 5.13 -16.97
CA PHE A 196 -7.06 3.94 -16.56
C PHE A 196 -6.56 3.18 -17.79
N LYS A 197 -5.27 3.34 -18.12
CA LYS A 197 -4.65 2.79 -19.33
C LYS A 197 -3.31 2.11 -19.00
N PRO A 198 -3.33 0.88 -18.46
CA PRO A 198 -2.11 0.13 -18.14
C PRO A 198 -1.15 -0.02 -19.33
N GLU A 199 -1.66 -0.01 -20.56
CA GLU A 199 -0.86 -0.05 -21.79
C GLU A 199 0.23 1.02 -21.87
N ARG A 200 0.08 2.16 -21.17
CA ARG A 200 1.10 3.22 -21.17
C ARG A 200 2.45 2.77 -20.59
N TRP A 201 2.44 1.74 -19.75
CA TRP A 201 3.65 1.14 -19.16
C TRP A 201 4.30 0.10 -20.06
N LEU A 202 3.58 -0.35 -21.09
CA LEU A 202 3.99 -1.39 -22.04
C LEU A 202 4.27 -0.84 -23.44
N SER A 203 4.28 0.48 -23.61
CA SER A 203 4.54 1.14 -24.90
C SER A 203 5.88 0.68 -25.48
N ASP A 204 5.92 0.36 -26.77
CA ASP A 204 7.17 0.02 -27.46
C ASP A 204 8.10 1.23 -27.65
N ASN A 205 7.55 2.45 -27.57
CA ASN A 205 8.31 3.69 -27.69
C ASN A 205 9.19 3.93 -26.43
N PRO A 206 10.54 3.89 -26.57
CA PRO A 206 11.45 4.09 -25.44
C PRO A 206 11.35 5.46 -24.77
N GLU A 207 11.10 6.53 -25.54
CA GLU A 207 10.98 7.89 -25.00
C GLU A 207 9.73 8.03 -24.14
N SER A 208 8.59 7.54 -24.63
CA SER A 208 7.34 7.52 -23.86
C SER A 208 7.50 6.75 -22.55
N ARG A 209 8.16 5.57 -22.57
CA ARG A 209 8.46 4.81 -21.35
C ARG A 209 9.35 5.60 -20.40
N ARG A 210 10.37 6.29 -20.90
CA ARG A 210 11.29 7.09 -20.08
C ARG A 210 10.57 8.26 -19.42
N THR A 211 9.76 9.01 -20.17
CA THR A 211 8.95 10.11 -19.65
C THR A 211 8.00 9.63 -18.56
N ASN A 212 7.21 8.59 -18.83
CA ASN A 212 6.29 8.00 -17.85
C ASN A 212 7.04 7.58 -16.58
N LYS A 213 8.18 6.87 -16.72
CA LYS A 213 8.96 6.38 -15.59
C LYS A 213 9.56 7.50 -14.74
N ASN A 214 9.99 8.60 -15.35
CA ASN A 214 10.57 9.74 -14.64
C ASN A 214 9.53 10.56 -13.88
N ALA A 215 8.33 10.71 -14.46
CA ALA A 215 7.21 11.40 -13.80
C ALA A 215 6.48 10.51 -12.78
N PHE A 216 6.70 9.19 -12.80
CA PHE A 216 6.05 8.23 -11.92
C PHE A 216 6.76 8.08 -10.56
N ILE A 217 6.31 8.88 -9.60
CA ILE A 217 6.87 8.98 -8.23
C ILE A 217 5.93 8.53 -7.08
N PRO A 218 5.10 7.47 -7.17
CA PRO A 218 4.22 7.08 -6.04
C PRO A 218 5.01 6.55 -4.83
N PHE A 219 6.29 6.23 -5.01
CA PHE A 219 7.22 5.81 -3.96
C PHE A 219 8.23 6.91 -3.63
N SER A 220 7.97 8.17 -4.02
CA SER A 220 8.96 9.26 -3.97
C SER A 220 10.22 8.93 -4.80
N ALA A 221 11.23 9.81 -4.74
CA ALA A 221 12.50 9.65 -5.43
C ALA A 221 13.69 10.09 -4.55
N GLY A 222 14.91 9.69 -4.95
CA GLY A 222 16.15 10.06 -4.27
C GLY A 222 16.35 9.37 -2.91
N ALA A 223 17.14 10.01 -2.03
CA ALA A 223 17.53 9.46 -0.73
C ALA A 223 16.35 9.24 0.25
N ARG A 224 15.18 9.83 -0.03
CA ARG A 224 13.94 9.65 0.73
C ARG A 224 12.89 8.88 -0.08
N GLY A 225 13.32 8.05 -1.03
CA GLY A 225 12.47 7.07 -1.69
C GLY A 225 11.94 6.04 -0.70
N CYS A 226 10.76 5.50 -0.95
CA CYS A 226 10.11 4.52 -0.08
C CYS A 226 10.94 3.23 0.02
N ALA A 227 11.41 2.91 1.22
CA ALA A 227 12.15 1.67 1.51
C ALA A 227 11.28 0.42 1.29
N GLY A 228 9.96 0.53 1.50
CA GLY A 228 8.99 -0.55 1.33
C GLY A 228 8.60 -0.85 -0.12
N LYS A 229 9.15 -0.12 -1.12
CA LYS A 229 8.74 -0.25 -2.54
C LYS A 229 8.75 -1.71 -3.04
N ALA A 230 9.80 -2.46 -2.76
CA ALA A 230 9.92 -3.85 -3.19
C ALA A 230 8.85 -4.74 -2.53
N MET A 231 8.60 -4.54 -1.23
CA MET A 231 7.60 -5.26 -0.47
C MET A 231 6.18 -4.96 -0.97
N ALA A 232 5.87 -3.68 -1.23
CA ALA A 232 4.57 -3.26 -1.74
C ALA A 232 4.22 -3.93 -3.08
N TYR A 233 5.17 -4.03 -4.02
CA TYR A 233 4.95 -4.76 -5.27
C TYR A 233 4.76 -6.25 -5.06
N LEU A 234 5.51 -6.86 -4.15
CA LEU A 234 5.40 -8.28 -3.83
C LEU A 234 4.03 -8.59 -3.22
N GLU A 235 3.63 -7.84 -2.18
CA GLU A 235 2.36 -7.99 -1.48
C GLU A 235 1.18 -7.75 -2.44
N ALA A 236 1.18 -6.62 -3.15
CA ALA A 236 0.09 -6.29 -4.06
C ALA A 236 -0.02 -7.31 -5.20
N GLY A 237 1.11 -7.74 -5.76
CA GLY A 237 1.12 -8.75 -6.80
C GLY A 237 0.60 -10.10 -6.32
N LEU A 238 0.99 -10.54 -5.13
CA LEU A 238 0.51 -11.79 -4.54
C LEU A 238 -1.01 -11.74 -4.28
N VAL A 239 -1.48 -10.64 -3.70
CA VAL A 239 -2.90 -10.46 -3.37
C VAL A 239 -3.75 -10.45 -4.64
N ILE A 240 -3.39 -9.65 -5.64
CA ILE A 240 -4.15 -9.54 -6.89
C ILE A 240 -4.10 -10.85 -7.67
N ALA A 241 -2.92 -11.44 -7.85
CA ALA A 241 -2.80 -12.68 -8.60
C ALA A 241 -3.63 -13.80 -7.96
N LYS A 242 -3.58 -13.96 -6.63
CA LYS A 242 -4.41 -14.95 -5.92
C LYS A 242 -5.90 -14.60 -5.96
N ALA A 243 -6.26 -13.32 -5.82
CA ALA A 243 -7.66 -12.91 -5.90
C ALA A 243 -8.27 -13.24 -7.27
N LEU A 244 -7.59 -12.91 -8.37
CA LEU A 244 -8.07 -13.19 -9.74
C LEU A 244 -7.94 -14.68 -10.13
N TRP A 245 -7.08 -15.43 -9.44
CA TRP A 245 -7.02 -16.88 -9.57
C TRP A 245 -8.26 -17.55 -8.96
N TYR A 246 -8.59 -17.21 -7.71
CA TYR A 246 -9.64 -17.88 -6.95
C TYR A 246 -11.04 -17.30 -7.15
N PHE A 247 -11.15 -16.04 -7.57
CA PHE A 247 -12.40 -15.33 -7.65
C PHE A 247 -12.54 -14.54 -8.96
N ASP A 248 -13.77 -14.42 -9.41
CA ASP A 248 -14.19 -13.33 -10.27
C ASP A 248 -14.81 -12.24 -9.38
N PHE A 249 -14.71 -10.98 -9.77
CA PHE A 249 -15.33 -9.89 -9.02
C PHE A 249 -15.91 -8.84 -9.94
N GLU A 250 -16.90 -8.13 -9.41
CA GLU A 250 -17.55 -7.01 -10.07
C GLU A 250 -17.90 -5.92 -9.06
N LYS A 251 -18.24 -4.75 -9.59
CA LYS A 251 -18.78 -3.64 -8.79
C LYS A 251 -20.04 -4.10 -8.05
N ALA A 252 -20.16 -3.78 -6.76
CA ALA A 252 -21.36 -4.11 -5.99
C ALA A 252 -22.63 -3.51 -6.63
N PRO A 253 -23.79 -4.17 -6.51
CA PRO A 253 -25.04 -3.66 -7.07
C PRO A 253 -25.54 -2.40 -6.32
N GLY A 254 -26.32 -1.59 -7.02
CA GLY A 254 -26.98 -0.42 -6.44
C GLY A 254 -26.03 0.71 -6.03
N GLU A 255 -26.38 1.41 -4.95
CA GLU A 255 -25.65 2.59 -4.47
C GLU A 255 -24.25 2.24 -3.95
N LEU A 256 -24.08 1.06 -3.34
CA LEU A 256 -22.79 0.60 -2.83
C LEU A 256 -21.72 0.56 -3.93
N GLY A 257 -22.10 0.17 -5.15
CA GLY A 257 -21.19 0.15 -6.30
C GLY A 257 -20.67 1.53 -6.70
N ARG A 258 -21.37 2.61 -6.35
CA ARG A 258 -20.96 3.99 -6.65
C ARG A 258 -19.95 4.52 -5.63
N ILE A 259 -19.94 3.96 -4.42
CA ILE A 259 -19.01 4.38 -3.36
C ILE A 259 -17.56 4.10 -3.78
N GLY A 260 -16.69 5.06 -3.46
CA GLY A 260 -15.28 5.09 -3.87
C GLY A 260 -15.04 5.85 -5.18
N ALA A 261 -16.07 6.24 -5.92
CA ALA A 261 -15.89 7.08 -7.11
C ALA A 261 -15.75 8.56 -6.73
N ALA A 262 -14.87 9.29 -7.43
CA ALA A 262 -14.64 10.70 -7.16
C ALA A 262 -15.83 11.58 -7.58
N LYS A 263 -16.08 12.63 -6.80
CA LYS A 263 -17.17 13.57 -7.10
C LYS A 263 -16.89 14.32 -8.41
N GLY A 264 -17.73 14.11 -9.41
CA GLY A 264 -17.56 14.68 -10.75
C GLY A 264 -16.64 13.90 -11.68
N ARG A 265 -15.99 12.83 -11.21
CA ARG A 265 -15.17 11.90 -12.00
C ARG A 265 -15.44 10.47 -11.56
N SER A 266 -16.53 9.90 -12.07
CA SER A 266 -17.02 8.58 -11.65
C SER A 266 -16.05 7.41 -11.92
N ASP A 267 -15.11 7.63 -12.83
CA ASP A 267 -14.12 6.64 -13.26
C ASP A 267 -12.78 6.78 -12.51
N GLU A 268 -12.68 7.73 -11.58
CA GLU A 268 -11.51 7.91 -10.71
C GLU A 268 -11.83 7.45 -9.28
N TYR A 269 -10.87 6.79 -8.64
CA TYR A 269 -11.01 6.38 -7.26
C TYR A 269 -10.76 7.56 -6.31
N GLN A 270 -11.68 7.79 -5.38
CA GLN A 270 -11.63 8.92 -4.46
C GLN A 270 -10.69 8.64 -3.29
N LEU A 271 -9.63 9.44 -3.21
CA LEU A 271 -8.78 9.54 -2.02
C LEU A 271 -9.01 10.87 -1.30
N HIS A 272 -8.86 10.86 0.02
CA HIS A 272 -8.86 12.05 0.86
C HIS A 272 -7.53 12.16 1.60
N ASP A 273 -6.78 13.24 1.38
CA ASP A 273 -5.46 13.43 1.97
C ASP A 273 -5.54 13.78 3.47
N ILE A 274 -4.89 12.97 4.32
CA ILE A 274 -4.75 13.21 5.75
C ILE A 274 -3.34 12.88 6.29
N VAL A 275 -2.28 12.95 5.46
CA VAL A 275 -0.88 12.47 5.65
C VAL A 275 -0.61 11.23 4.79
N VAL A 276 -1.41 10.18 4.98
CA VAL A 276 -1.69 9.15 3.96
C VAL A 276 -3.10 9.44 3.43
N SER A 277 -3.57 8.75 2.41
CA SER A 277 -4.98 8.84 2.02
C SER A 277 -5.89 8.01 2.92
N VAL A 278 -7.11 8.50 3.14
CA VAL A 278 -8.26 7.67 3.51
C VAL A 278 -9.23 7.56 2.35
N HIS A 279 -9.98 6.47 2.32
CA HIS A 279 -10.91 6.15 1.25
C HIS A 279 -12.11 5.38 1.80
N ASP A 280 -13.19 5.33 1.02
CA ASP A 280 -14.35 4.48 1.26
C ASP A 280 -14.62 3.62 0.02
N GLY A 281 -14.89 2.34 0.21
CA GLY A 281 -14.93 1.36 -0.87
C GLY A 281 -13.56 1.11 -1.51
N PRO A 282 -13.51 0.59 -2.76
CA PRO A 282 -14.66 0.18 -3.55
C PRO A 282 -15.41 -0.97 -2.88
N TYR A 283 -16.74 -0.96 -3.01
CA TYR A 283 -17.54 -2.12 -2.64
C TYR A 283 -17.66 -3.04 -3.86
N LEU A 284 -17.22 -4.28 -3.68
CA LEU A 284 -17.17 -5.29 -4.74
C LEU A 284 -17.91 -6.56 -4.30
N THR A 285 -18.45 -7.28 -5.28
CA THR A 285 -18.99 -8.62 -5.08
C THR A 285 -18.01 -9.62 -5.66
N PHE A 286 -17.49 -10.51 -4.80
CA PHE A 286 -16.59 -11.60 -5.19
C PHE A 286 -17.38 -12.91 -5.35
N ARG A 287 -17.08 -13.65 -6.42
CA ARG A 287 -17.66 -14.96 -6.69
C ARG A 287 -16.54 -16.00 -6.84
N PRO A 288 -16.58 -17.11 -6.09
CA PRO A 288 -15.67 -18.23 -6.27
C PRO A 288 -15.59 -18.71 -7.71
N ARG A 289 -14.38 -18.92 -8.23
CA ARG A 289 -14.15 -19.61 -9.51
C ARG A 289 -14.20 -21.11 -9.31
N SER A 290 -15.40 -21.69 -9.39
CA SER A 290 -15.64 -23.15 -9.44
C SER A 290 -14.69 -23.97 -8.53
N ASN A 291 -13.97 -24.96 -9.07
CA ASN A 291 -13.12 -25.89 -8.33
C ASN A 291 -11.86 -25.25 -7.72
N SER A 292 -11.47 -24.02 -8.10
CA SER A 292 -10.24 -23.39 -7.58
C SER A 292 -10.30 -23.12 -6.08
N VAL A 293 -11.48 -22.86 -5.52
CA VAL A 293 -11.63 -22.63 -4.07
C VAL A 293 -11.44 -23.92 -3.26
N LYS A 294 -11.57 -25.10 -3.87
CA LYS A 294 -11.16 -26.35 -3.21
C LYS A 294 -9.66 -26.38 -2.90
N GLU A 295 -8.81 -25.68 -3.65
CA GLU A 295 -7.38 -25.54 -3.31
C GLU A 295 -7.17 -24.71 -2.04
N LEU A 296 -8.03 -23.69 -1.81
CA LEU A 296 -7.97 -22.85 -0.60
C LEU A 296 -8.41 -23.63 0.64
N VAL A 297 -9.46 -24.44 0.51
CA VAL A 297 -10.08 -25.20 1.62
C VAL A 297 -9.42 -26.58 1.82
N GLY A 298 -8.82 -27.14 0.77
CA GLY A 298 -8.19 -28.47 0.73
C GLY A 298 -6.89 -28.63 1.51
N ARG A 299 -6.48 -27.63 2.29
CA ARG A 299 -5.59 -27.84 3.45
C ARG A 299 -6.43 -28.37 4.61
N SER A 300 -6.82 -29.65 4.54
CA SER A 300 -7.59 -30.34 5.59
C SER A 300 -6.89 -30.30 6.96
N PRO A 301 -7.65 -30.30 8.07
CA PRO A 301 -7.16 -30.49 9.43
C PRO A 301 -6.73 -31.95 9.61
N GLY A 302 -5.55 -32.29 9.12
CA GLY A 302 -4.92 -33.60 9.26
C GLY A 302 -3.66 -33.52 10.12
N ASN A 303 -3.79 -33.00 11.35
CA ASN A 303 -2.81 -33.21 12.42
C ASN A 303 -3.38 -32.81 13.80
N ALA A 304 -4.63 -33.18 14.07
CA ALA A 304 -5.05 -33.37 15.45
C ALA A 304 -4.43 -34.70 15.89
N ARG A 305 -3.33 -34.62 16.63
CA ARG A 305 -2.72 -35.79 17.27
C ARG A 305 -3.79 -36.39 18.19
N ASN A 306 -4.06 -37.68 18.01
CA ASN A 306 -4.63 -38.51 19.06
C ASN A 306 -3.78 -38.35 20.31
N THR A 307 -4.31 -37.67 21.32
CA THR A 307 -3.91 -37.83 22.71
C THR A 307 -5.16 -38.22 23.46
N ASP A 308 -5.49 -39.51 23.39
CA ASP A 308 -6.27 -40.25 24.37
C ASP A 308 -5.99 -41.73 24.10
N ASP A 309 -5.06 -42.28 24.90
CA ASP A 309 -4.99 -43.67 25.37
C ASP A 309 -3.55 -44.00 25.78
N ASN A 310 -3.24 -43.74 27.06
CA ASN A 310 -2.50 -44.66 27.94
C ASN A 310 -2.25 -43.98 29.29
N MET A 311 -3.19 -44.15 30.22
CA MET A 311 -2.90 -44.24 31.65
C MET A 311 -3.72 -45.38 32.23
N SER A 312 -3.11 -46.56 32.21
CA SER A 312 -3.16 -47.51 33.33
C SER A 312 -2.03 -47.18 34.28
#